data_AF-A0A2H0R922-F1
#
_entry.id   AF-A0A2H0R922-F1
#
_cell.length_a   1.000
_cell.length_b   1.000
_cell.length_c   1.000
_cell.angle_alpha   90.00
_cell.angle_beta   90.00
_cell.angle_gamma   90.00
#
_symmetry.space_group_name_H-M   'P 1'
#
loop_
_entity.id
_entity.type
_entity.pdbx_description
1 polymer ?
#
loop_
_entity_poly.entity_id
_entity_poly.type
_entity_poly.pdbx_seq_one_letter_code
_entity_poly.pdbx_strand_id
1 'polypeptide(L)'
;MVKFNVPQNKSFPEMEEEVIKFWKENKIFEKSVEQRSKDNLYVFYDGPPFISGLPHYGHLLGSIAKDIIPRYWTMKGKRVERVWGWDAHGLTVENKVQKELNITNRRDIENYGLEKFTKACYEYTSRISQTWGWYIDKIGRWVDMDNAYKTIDQSFMESVMWAFSELYNKKLIYEGVRTSLFCTTCGTPVSNFEVAMDNSYKEVEDPAVTVKFKVISSGEFEGANILAWTTTPWTLPSNRALVINKDELYVLAEYENTKYILGKKRLESNFNNKKYNVLKEFKGDVLIGLKYEPLFKFFSAKENEYNVYH
;
A
#
# COMPACT_ATOMS: atom_id res chain seq x y z
N MET A 1 1.85 25.89 -55.62
CA MET A 1 1.32 25.24 -54.40
C MET A 1 1.30 23.75 -54.64
N VAL A 2 2.05 22.96 -53.87
CA VAL A 2 1.91 21.51 -53.88
C VAL A 2 0.53 21.20 -53.29
N LYS A 3 -0.39 20.65 -54.10
CA LYS A 3 -1.67 20.16 -53.59
C LYS A 3 -1.36 18.96 -52.70
N PHE A 4 -1.55 19.11 -51.40
CA PHE A 4 -1.53 17.99 -50.47
C PHE A 4 -2.77 17.13 -50.75
N ASN A 5 -2.56 16.04 -51.49
CA ASN A 5 -3.60 15.04 -51.72
C ASN A 5 -3.61 14.10 -50.50
N VAL A 6 -4.49 14.38 -49.53
CA VAL A 6 -4.84 13.39 -48.51
C VAL A 6 -5.61 12.26 -49.21
N PRO A 7 -5.21 10.97 -49.06
CA PRO A 7 -5.94 9.87 -49.65
C PRO A 7 -7.39 9.86 -49.14
N GLN A 8 -8.37 10.11 -50.02
CA GLN A 8 -9.78 10.18 -49.62
C GLN A 8 -10.40 8.80 -49.28
N ASN A 9 -9.71 7.71 -49.63
CA ASN A 9 -10.21 6.34 -49.49
C ASN A 9 -9.47 5.51 -48.42
N LYS A 10 -8.73 6.14 -47.50
CA LYS A 10 -8.08 5.43 -46.39
C LYS A 10 -8.62 5.92 -45.06
N SER A 11 -8.82 5.00 -44.13
CA SER A 11 -9.16 5.32 -42.74
C SER A 11 -7.91 5.75 -41.95
N PHE A 12 -8.09 6.51 -40.87
CA PHE A 12 -6.97 6.89 -39.99
C PHE A 12 -6.18 5.69 -39.45
N PRO A 13 -6.82 4.58 -38.97
CA PRO A 13 -6.08 3.40 -38.52
C PRO A 13 -5.16 2.79 -39.58
N GLU A 14 -5.61 2.73 -40.84
CA GLU A 14 -4.78 2.22 -41.94
C GLU A 14 -3.59 3.15 -42.22
N MET A 15 -3.81 4.47 -42.17
CA MET A 15 -2.72 5.44 -42.32
C MET A 15 -1.70 5.34 -41.18
N GLU A 16 -2.16 5.16 -39.94
CA GLU A 16 -1.29 4.99 -38.76
C GLU A 16 -0.42 3.73 -38.88
N GLU A 17 -0.99 2.60 -39.30
CA GLU A 17 -0.25 1.35 -39.51
C GLU A 17 0.84 1.50 -40.57
N GLU A 18 0.55 2.18 -41.68
CA GLU A 18 1.52 2.47 -42.74
C GLU A 18 2.68 3.33 -42.22
N VAL A 19 2.39 4.37 -41.44
CA VAL A 19 3.41 5.26 -40.87
C VAL A 19 4.26 4.54 -39.82
N ILE A 20 3.66 3.75 -38.93
CA ILE A 20 4.37 2.95 -37.93
C ILE A 20 5.32 1.97 -38.62
N LYS A 21 4.84 1.28 -39.66
CA LYS A 21 5.65 0.36 -40.46
C LYS A 21 6.83 1.08 -41.10
N PHE A 22 6.60 2.24 -41.73
CA PHE A 22 7.66 3.07 -42.30
C PHE A 22 8.70 3.48 -41.25
N TRP A 23 8.28 3.92 -40.06
CA TRP A 23 9.20 4.30 -38.98
C TRP A 23 10.08 3.14 -38.52
N LYS A 24 9.52 1.95 -38.39
CA LYS A 24 10.24 0.74 -37.97
C LYS A 24 11.24 0.25 -39.03
N GLU A 25 10.79 0.09 -40.27
CA GLU A 25 11.65 -0.37 -41.38
C GLU A 25 12.86 0.57 -41.59
N ASN A 26 12.66 1.87 -41.34
CA ASN A 26 13.69 2.87 -41.53
C ASN A 26 14.44 3.25 -40.24
N LYS A 27 14.16 2.59 -39.10
CA LYS A 27 14.78 2.89 -37.80
C LYS A 27 14.74 4.37 -37.43
N ILE A 28 13.57 5.00 -37.61
CA ILE A 28 13.43 6.46 -37.48
C ILE A 28 13.63 6.92 -36.02
N PHE A 29 13.20 6.13 -35.04
CA PHE A 29 13.42 6.44 -33.64
C PHE A 29 14.92 6.45 -33.29
N GLU A 30 15.64 5.40 -33.66
CA GLU A 30 17.06 5.21 -33.41
C GLU A 30 17.87 6.29 -34.11
N LYS A 31 17.59 6.56 -35.40
CA LYS A 31 18.18 7.69 -36.13
C LYS A 31 17.92 9.02 -35.45
N SER A 32 16.73 9.23 -34.86
CA SER A 32 16.43 10.45 -34.11
C SER A 32 17.32 10.60 -32.87
N VAL A 33 17.76 9.50 -32.25
CA VAL A 33 18.67 9.57 -31.11
C VAL A 33 20.11 9.72 -31.61
N GLU A 34 20.55 8.85 -32.52
CA GLU A 34 21.92 8.70 -33.01
C GLU A 34 22.47 9.92 -33.76
N GLN A 35 21.64 10.64 -34.53
CA GLN A 35 22.06 11.82 -35.27
C GLN A 35 22.41 13.03 -34.36
N ARG A 36 22.24 12.90 -33.05
CA ARG A 36 22.46 13.97 -32.06
C ARG A 36 23.61 13.61 -31.12
N SER A 37 24.45 14.60 -30.82
CA SER A 37 25.63 14.43 -29.96
C SER A 37 25.27 13.91 -28.56
N LYS A 38 26.13 13.04 -28.02
CA LYS A 38 26.07 12.55 -26.63
C LYS A 38 26.33 13.66 -25.60
N ASP A 39 26.86 14.81 -25.99
CA ASP A 39 27.09 15.94 -25.09
C ASP A 39 25.85 16.85 -24.94
N ASN A 40 24.82 16.67 -25.79
CA ASN A 40 23.60 17.48 -25.77
C ASN A 40 22.37 16.69 -25.30
N LEU A 41 22.50 16.05 -24.14
CA LEU A 41 21.47 15.18 -23.58
C LEU A 41 20.29 15.96 -22.99
N TYR A 42 19.13 15.33 -23.06
CA TYR A 42 18.04 15.51 -22.11
C TYR A 42 17.73 14.14 -21.52
N VAL A 43 18.00 13.97 -20.22
CA VAL A 43 17.83 12.70 -19.53
C VAL A 43 16.37 12.53 -19.14
N PHE A 44 15.76 11.45 -19.62
CA PHE A 44 14.38 11.09 -19.33
C PHE A 44 14.36 9.75 -18.62
N TYR A 45 13.76 9.71 -17.43
CA TYR A 45 13.53 8.46 -16.70
C TYR A 45 12.11 7.99 -16.91
N ASP A 46 11.99 6.77 -17.45
CA ASP A 46 10.72 6.11 -17.60
C ASP A 46 10.39 5.30 -16.35
N GLY A 47 9.39 5.74 -15.59
CA GLY A 47 8.88 4.96 -14.45
C GLY A 47 8.37 3.60 -14.94
N PRO A 48 8.93 2.48 -14.47
CA PRO A 48 8.64 1.15 -15.01
C PRO A 48 7.24 0.72 -14.58
N PRO A 49 6.36 0.30 -15.51
CA PRO A 49 5.10 -0.30 -15.12
C PRO A 49 5.30 -1.67 -14.46
N PHE A 50 4.42 -1.99 -13.52
CA PHE A 50 4.29 -3.34 -12.98
C PHE A 50 3.83 -4.31 -14.07
N ILE A 51 4.49 -5.46 -14.16
CA ILE A 51 4.03 -6.57 -15.00
C ILE A 51 2.86 -7.28 -14.31
N SER A 52 1.68 -6.67 -14.33
CA SER A 52 0.51 -7.10 -13.55
C SER A 52 -0.70 -7.50 -14.40
N GLY A 53 -0.61 -7.28 -15.72
CA GLY A 53 -1.67 -7.54 -16.68
C GLY A 53 -1.51 -6.73 -17.96
N LEU A 54 -2.61 -6.65 -18.73
CA LEU A 54 -2.68 -5.87 -19.96
C LEU A 54 -2.81 -4.36 -19.65
N PRO A 55 -2.33 -3.49 -20.56
CA PRO A 55 -2.53 -2.05 -20.46
C PRO A 55 -4.02 -1.67 -20.41
N HIS A 56 -4.35 -0.69 -19.57
CA HIS A 56 -5.64 0.01 -19.54
C HIS A 56 -5.43 1.52 -19.78
N TYR A 57 -6.51 2.30 -19.92
CA TYR A 57 -6.45 3.74 -20.26
C TYR A 57 -5.54 4.60 -19.37
N GLY A 58 -5.29 4.23 -18.11
CA GLY A 58 -4.33 4.93 -17.25
C GLY A 58 -2.90 4.84 -17.79
N HIS A 59 -2.54 3.70 -18.37
CA HIS A 59 -1.26 3.50 -19.05
C HIS A 59 -1.13 4.32 -20.33
N LEU A 60 -2.25 4.55 -21.04
CA LEU A 60 -2.29 5.37 -22.24
C LEU A 60 -1.93 6.82 -21.92
N LEU A 61 -2.59 7.41 -20.92
CA LEU A 61 -2.35 8.79 -20.50
C LEU A 61 -0.87 9.02 -20.15
N GLY A 62 -0.32 8.15 -19.30
CA GLY A 62 1.10 8.20 -18.93
C GLY A 62 2.02 8.02 -20.14
N SER A 63 1.73 7.04 -21.01
CA SER A 63 2.56 6.75 -22.18
C SER A 63 2.58 7.88 -23.21
N ILE A 64 1.43 8.53 -23.46
CA ILE A 64 1.34 9.66 -24.39
C ILE A 64 2.17 10.84 -23.87
N ALA A 65 2.01 11.21 -22.60
CA ALA A 65 2.80 12.30 -22.00
C ALA A 65 4.31 12.01 -22.06
N LYS A 66 4.68 10.76 -21.76
CA LYS A 66 6.05 10.23 -21.83
C LYS A 66 6.61 10.12 -23.26
N ASP A 67 5.79 10.31 -24.29
CA ASP A 67 6.26 10.35 -25.69
C ASP A 67 6.31 11.79 -26.23
N ILE A 68 5.28 12.60 -25.95
CA ILE A 68 5.20 14.01 -26.37
C ILE A 68 6.40 14.81 -25.86
N ILE A 69 6.72 14.70 -24.56
CA ILE A 69 7.80 15.51 -23.96
C ILE A 69 9.18 15.14 -24.54
N PRO A 70 9.58 13.87 -24.63
CA PRO A 70 10.81 13.50 -25.32
C PRO A 70 10.84 13.91 -26.79
N ARG A 71 9.73 13.78 -27.54
CA ARG A 71 9.67 14.24 -28.93
C ARG A 71 9.90 15.74 -29.05
N TYR A 72 9.28 16.54 -28.20
CA TYR A 72 9.49 17.98 -28.15
C TYR A 72 10.99 18.32 -27.98
N TRP A 73 11.65 17.71 -26.99
CA TRP A 73 13.08 17.96 -26.76
C TRP A 73 13.98 17.45 -27.90
N THR A 74 13.63 16.31 -28.49
CA THR A 74 14.28 15.83 -29.72
C THR A 74 14.15 16.88 -30.84
N MET A 75 12.97 17.44 -31.08
CA MET A 75 12.75 18.51 -32.07
C MET A 75 13.51 19.80 -31.74
N LYS A 76 13.76 20.10 -30.46
CA LYS A 76 14.64 21.20 -30.00
C LYS A 76 16.13 20.89 -30.11
N GLY A 77 16.51 19.75 -30.70
CA GLY A 77 17.90 19.37 -30.97
C GLY A 77 18.56 18.54 -29.87
N LYS A 78 17.87 18.21 -28.78
CA LYS A 78 18.41 17.37 -27.70
C LYS A 78 18.47 15.90 -28.09
N ARG A 79 19.55 15.22 -27.68
CA ARG A 79 19.60 13.75 -27.69
C ARG A 79 18.77 13.25 -26.50
N VAL A 80 17.72 12.49 -26.79
CA VAL A 80 16.81 11.97 -25.76
C VAL A 80 16.77 10.45 -25.88
N GLU A 81 17.52 9.77 -25.02
CA GLU A 81 17.47 8.33 -24.90
C GLU A 81 16.21 7.94 -24.11
N ARG A 82 15.50 6.91 -24.58
CA ARG A 82 14.21 6.51 -24.05
C ARG A 82 14.23 5.00 -23.95
N VAL A 83 14.52 4.49 -22.76
CA VAL A 83 14.62 3.06 -22.50
C VAL A 83 13.42 2.64 -21.66
N TRP A 84 12.75 1.58 -22.08
CA TRP A 84 11.63 1.02 -21.34
C TRP A 84 12.12 0.36 -20.05
N GLY A 85 11.27 0.36 -19.04
CA GLY A 85 11.53 -0.31 -17.76
C GLY A 85 10.45 -1.32 -17.40
N TRP A 86 10.83 -2.39 -16.72
CA TRP A 86 9.89 -3.36 -16.19
C TRP A 86 10.06 -3.56 -14.69
N ASP A 87 8.98 -3.36 -13.94
CA ASP A 87 8.93 -3.77 -12.55
C ASP A 87 8.33 -5.18 -12.46
N ALA A 88 9.20 -6.14 -12.17
CA ALA A 88 8.95 -7.57 -12.27
C ALA A 88 9.01 -8.31 -10.92
N HIS A 89 9.17 -7.58 -9.80
CA HIS A 89 9.21 -8.14 -8.46
C HIS A 89 7.95 -7.80 -7.63
N GLY A 90 7.83 -8.44 -6.47
CA GLY A 90 6.91 -8.06 -5.40
C GLY A 90 5.49 -8.62 -5.52
N LEU A 91 4.66 -8.19 -4.56
CA LEU A 91 3.33 -8.75 -4.30
C LEU A 91 2.38 -8.69 -5.50
N THR A 92 2.55 -7.73 -6.40
CA THR A 92 1.69 -7.58 -7.58
C THR A 92 1.77 -8.79 -8.51
N VAL A 93 2.99 -9.29 -8.76
CA VAL A 93 3.24 -10.49 -9.59
C VAL A 93 2.86 -11.74 -8.80
N GLU A 94 3.32 -11.85 -7.56
CA GLU A 94 3.08 -13.02 -6.70
C GLU A 94 1.58 -13.28 -6.53
N ASN A 95 0.77 -12.24 -6.30
CA ASN A 95 -0.69 -12.37 -6.17
C ASN A 95 -1.37 -12.84 -7.45
N LYS A 96 -0.83 -12.54 -8.64
CA LYS A 96 -1.37 -13.01 -9.93
C LYS A 96 -1.07 -14.49 -10.12
N VAL A 97 0.17 -14.89 -9.87
CA VAL A 97 0.60 -16.29 -9.94
C VAL A 97 -0.11 -17.13 -8.91
N GLN A 98 -0.28 -16.65 -7.68
CA GLN A 98 -1.07 -17.31 -6.65
C GLN A 98 -2.50 -17.60 -7.12
N LYS A 99 -3.15 -16.64 -7.79
CA LYS A 99 -4.49 -16.85 -8.36
C LYS A 99 -4.48 -17.87 -9.50
N GLU A 100 -3.51 -17.82 -10.40
CA GLU A 100 -3.38 -18.81 -11.49
C GLU A 100 -3.15 -20.24 -10.96
N LEU A 101 -2.45 -20.37 -9.83
CA LEU A 101 -2.12 -21.64 -9.19
C LEU A 101 -3.08 -22.06 -8.06
N ASN A 102 -4.13 -21.29 -7.79
CA ASN A 102 -5.05 -21.48 -6.65
C ASN A 102 -4.35 -21.58 -5.27
N ILE A 103 -3.25 -20.84 -5.10
CA ILE A 103 -2.51 -20.72 -3.83
C ILE A 103 -3.16 -19.62 -3.00
N THR A 104 -3.54 -19.93 -1.76
CA THR A 104 -4.32 -19.01 -0.91
C THR A 104 -3.53 -18.38 0.22
N ASN A 105 -2.43 -19.01 0.61
CA ASN A 105 -1.63 -18.57 1.75
C ASN A 105 -0.15 -19.00 1.59
N ARG A 106 0.70 -18.47 2.46
CA ARG A 106 2.14 -18.76 2.46
C ARG A 106 2.48 -20.26 2.58
N ARG A 107 1.74 -21.05 3.37
CA ARG A 107 2.03 -22.48 3.54
C ARG A 107 1.79 -23.24 2.24
N ASP A 108 0.82 -22.81 1.44
CA ASP A 108 0.57 -23.39 0.12
C ASP A 108 1.78 -23.18 -0.81
N ILE A 109 2.46 -22.02 -0.73
CA ILE A 109 3.71 -21.75 -1.47
C ILE A 109 4.83 -22.67 -0.98
N GLU A 110 4.98 -22.82 0.33
CA GLU A 110 6.00 -23.71 0.92
C GLU A 110 5.78 -25.17 0.48
N ASN A 111 4.52 -25.63 0.43
CA ASN A 111 4.15 -26.96 -0.05
C ASN A 111 4.34 -27.13 -1.56
N TYR A 112 4.04 -26.09 -2.35
CA TYR A 112 4.28 -26.09 -3.80
C TYR A 112 5.77 -26.13 -4.14
N GLY A 113 6.58 -25.45 -3.32
CA GLY A 113 8.02 -25.32 -3.44
C GLY A 113 8.41 -23.93 -3.93
N LEU A 114 9.26 -23.24 -3.17
CA LEU A 114 9.67 -21.86 -3.44
C LEU A 114 10.31 -21.70 -4.83
N GLU A 115 11.18 -22.63 -5.24
CA GLU A 115 11.82 -22.57 -6.56
C GLU A 115 10.80 -22.64 -7.70
N LYS A 116 9.81 -23.54 -7.59
CA LYS A 116 8.74 -23.67 -8.60
C LYS A 116 7.88 -22.42 -8.64
N PHE A 117 7.55 -21.86 -7.48
CA PHE A 117 6.76 -20.63 -7.38
C PHE A 117 7.49 -19.44 -8.00
N THR A 118 8.77 -19.27 -7.66
CA THR A 118 9.63 -18.24 -8.24
C THR A 118 9.71 -18.40 -9.76
N LYS A 119 9.93 -19.61 -10.26
CA LYS A 119 9.95 -19.90 -11.71
C LYS A 119 8.62 -19.52 -12.38
N ALA A 120 7.48 -19.84 -11.76
CA ALA A 120 6.18 -19.44 -12.29
C ALA A 120 6.03 -17.90 -12.35
N CYS A 121 6.59 -17.15 -11.40
CA CYS A 121 6.64 -15.68 -11.44
C CYS A 121 7.51 -15.16 -12.60
N TYR A 122 8.66 -15.78 -12.85
CA TYR A 122 9.49 -15.46 -14.02
C TYR A 122 8.77 -15.74 -15.35
N GLU A 123 8.09 -16.87 -15.46
CA GLU A 123 7.34 -17.24 -16.67
C GLU A 123 6.15 -16.28 -16.89
N TYR A 124 5.43 -15.93 -15.82
CA TYR A 124 4.35 -14.95 -15.86
C TYR A 124 4.84 -13.59 -16.36
N THR A 125 5.91 -13.06 -15.78
CA THR A 125 6.46 -11.74 -16.15
C THR A 125 6.94 -11.70 -17.60
N SER A 126 7.63 -12.76 -18.04
CA SER A 126 8.05 -12.92 -19.44
C SER A 126 6.85 -12.93 -20.40
N ARG A 127 5.81 -13.71 -20.10
CA ARG A 127 4.61 -13.80 -20.94
C ARG A 127 3.87 -12.47 -21.06
N ILE A 128 3.65 -11.77 -19.95
CA ILE A 128 2.89 -10.51 -19.96
C ILE A 128 3.69 -9.39 -20.62
N SER A 129 5.00 -9.26 -20.38
CA SER A 129 5.81 -8.20 -21.00
C SER A 129 5.80 -8.25 -22.54
N GLN A 130 5.74 -9.45 -23.14
CA GLN A 130 5.63 -9.61 -24.59
C GLN A 130 4.34 -9.00 -25.18
N THR A 131 3.24 -9.02 -24.43
CA THR A 131 1.95 -8.48 -24.91
C THR A 131 1.94 -6.96 -25.03
N TRP A 132 2.84 -6.26 -24.33
CA TRP A 132 2.88 -4.80 -24.31
C TRP A 132 3.52 -4.20 -25.55
N GLY A 133 4.44 -4.90 -26.22
CA GLY A 133 5.14 -4.37 -27.40
C GLY A 133 4.16 -3.91 -28.48
N TRP A 134 3.18 -4.76 -28.81
CA TRP A 134 2.11 -4.41 -29.75
C TRP A 134 1.35 -3.14 -29.33
N TYR A 135 1.04 -2.99 -28.04
CA TYR A 135 0.29 -1.83 -27.55
C TYR A 135 1.09 -0.53 -27.67
N ILE A 136 2.37 -0.56 -27.31
CA ILE A 136 3.27 0.60 -27.40
C ILE A 136 3.50 1.02 -28.84
N ASP A 137 3.65 0.05 -29.74
CA ASP A 137 3.74 0.28 -31.17
C ASP A 137 2.47 0.95 -31.71
N LYS A 138 1.29 0.43 -31.33
CA LYS A 138 0.00 0.93 -31.81
C LYS A 138 -0.28 2.37 -31.41
N ILE A 139 0.17 2.80 -30.23
CA ILE A 139 0.03 4.20 -29.80
C ILE A 139 1.13 5.11 -30.37
N GLY A 140 2.06 4.55 -31.17
CA GLY A 140 3.13 5.30 -31.82
C GLY A 140 4.21 5.82 -30.87
N ARG A 141 4.33 5.26 -29.65
CA ARG A 141 5.30 5.73 -28.66
C ARG A 141 6.72 5.28 -29.02
N TRP A 142 7.65 6.22 -29.12
CA TRP A 142 9.06 5.93 -29.40
C TRP A 142 9.81 5.65 -28.10
N VAL A 143 10.16 4.38 -27.90
CA VAL A 143 10.91 3.89 -26.74
C VAL A 143 11.61 2.59 -27.11
N ASP A 144 12.81 2.40 -26.57
CA ASP A 144 13.59 1.18 -26.71
C ASP A 144 13.05 0.11 -25.77
N MET A 145 12.30 -0.85 -26.32
CA MET A 145 11.80 -2.02 -25.59
C MET A 145 12.71 -3.25 -25.70
N ASP A 146 13.62 -3.26 -26.68
CA ASP A 146 14.53 -4.38 -26.92
C ASP A 146 15.62 -4.42 -25.85
N ASN A 147 16.12 -3.24 -25.45
CA ASN A 147 17.08 -3.07 -24.36
C ASN A 147 16.40 -2.62 -23.05
N ALA A 148 15.14 -3.02 -22.84
CA ALA A 148 14.41 -2.66 -21.63
C ALA A 148 15.12 -3.17 -20.37
N TYR A 149 15.30 -2.30 -19.38
CA TYR A 149 15.81 -2.73 -18.08
C TYR A 149 14.71 -3.44 -17.28
N LYS A 150 15.06 -4.51 -16.57
CA LYS A 150 14.10 -5.24 -15.73
C LYS A 150 14.64 -5.33 -14.31
N THR A 151 13.77 -5.15 -13.32
CA THR A 151 14.18 -5.26 -11.91
C THR A 151 14.65 -6.67 -11.54
N ILE A 152 14.27 -7.68 -12.33
CA ILE A 152 14.72 -9.07 -12.23
C ILE A 152 16.11 -9.34 -12.83
N ASP A 153 16.67 -8.41 -13.60
CA ASP A 153 17.99 -8.62 -14.22
C ASP A 153 19.07 -8.58 -13.14
N GLN A 154 20.05 -9.49 -13.23
CA GLN A 154 21.09 -9.63 -12.20
C GLN A 154 21.88 -8.32 -11.97
N SER A 155 22.23 -7.60 -13.04
CA SER A 155 22.93 -6.33 -12.95
C SER A 155 22.12 -5.24 -12.23
N PHE A 156 20.80 -5.26 -12.38
CA PHE A 156 19.91 -4.35 -11.67
C PHE A 156 19.87 -4.72 -10.18
N MET A 157 19.69 -6.00 -9.86
CA MET A 157 19.71 -6.48 -8.47
C MET A 157 21.05 -6.20 -7.77
N GLU A 158 22.18 -6.37 -8.45
CA GLU A 158 23.50 -6.00 -7.93
C GLU A 158 23.60 -4.50 -7.59
N SER A 159 23.02 -3.64 -8.43
CA SER A 159 22.96 -2.20 -8.17
C SER A 159 22.09 -1.87 -6.94
N VAL A 160 20.98 -2.58 -6.75
CA VAL A 160 20.12 -2.46 -5.56
C VAL A 160 20.87 -2.92 -4.30
N MET A 161 21.59 -4.04 -4.38
CA MET A 161 22.41 -4.54 -3.27
C MET A 161 23.55 -3.58 -2.91
N TRP A 162 24.18 -2.96 -3.90
CA TRP A 162 25.15 -1.89 -3.67
C TRP A 162 24.52 -0.70 -2.94
N ALA A 163 23.35 -0.22 -3.40
CA ALA A 163 22.67 0.90 -2.75
C ALA A 163 22.26 0.56 -1.30
N PHE A 164 21.78 -0.65 -1.05
CA PHE A 164 21.48 -1.14 0.30
C PHE A 164 22.74 -1.16 1.17
N SER A 165 23.86 -1.67 0.64
CA SER A 165 25.15 -1.69 1.34
C SER A 165 25.63 -0.29 1.69
N GLU A 166 25.50 0.68 0.78
CA GLU A 166 25.83 2.08 1.04
C GLU A 166 25.00 2.68 2.18
N LEU A 167 23.69 2.42 2.20
CA LEU A 167 22.80 2.86 3.27
C LEU A 167 23.14 2.20 4.60
N TYR A 168 23.46 0.90 4.57
CA TYR A 168 23.89 0.14 5.74
C TYR A 168 25.21 0.69 6.32
N ASN A 169 26.22 0.92 5.47
CA ASN A 169 27.51 1.49 5.86
C ASN A 169 27.36 2.90 6.47
N LYS A 170 26.38 3.66 6.01
CA LYS A 170 26.00 4.98 6.57
C LYS A 170 25.16 4.89 7.85
N LYS A 171 24.90 3.68 8.37
CA LYS A 171 24.06 3.41 9.56
C LYS A 171 22.62 3.91 9.43
N LEU A 172 22.08 3.91 8.20
CA LEU A 172 20.70 4.30 7.92
C LEU A 172 19.73 3.09 7.92
N ILE A 173 20.27 1.87 8.06
CA ILE A 173 19.50 0.62 8.16
C ILE A 173 19.64 0.06 9.56
N TYR A 174 18.51 -0.32 10.16
CA TYR A 174 18.44 -0.90 11.50
C TYR A 174 17.35 -1.97 11.58
N GLU A 175 17.50 -2.88 12.54
CA GLU A 175 16.48 -3.86 12.90
C GLU A 175 15.77 -3.40 14.17
N GLY A 176 14.44 -3.55 14.21
CA GLY A 176 13.65 -3.17 15.37
C GLY A 176 12.24 -3.73 15.34
N VAL A 177 11.62 -3.81 16.51
CA VAL A 177 10.23 -4.25 16.68
C VAL A 177 9.33 -3.02 16.66
N ARG A 178 8.31 -3.05 15.80
CA ARG A 178 7.28 -2.00 15.73
C ARG A 178 5.92 -2.61 15.41
N THR A 179 4.86 -1.96 15.83
CA THR A 179 3.51 -2.21 15.29
C THR A 179 3.48 -1.72 13.84
N SER A 180 3.05 -2.57 12.92
CA SER A 180 2.94 -2.26 11.49
C SER A 180 1.63 -2.78 10.95
N LEU A 181 1.14 -2.18 9.87
CA LEU A 181 0.06 -2.77 9.08
C LEU A 181 0.54 -4.12 8.53
N PHE A 182 -0.32 -5.13 8.61
CA PHE A 182 0.03 -6.51 8.30
C PHE A 182 -1.07 -7.14 7.45
N CYS A 183 -0.69 -7.68 6.28
CA CYS A 183 -1.61 -8.43 5.45
C CYS A 183 -1.61 -9.90 5.87
N THR A 184 -2.73 -10.40 6.40
CA THR A 184 -2.87 -11.79 6.86
C THR A 184 -2.81 -12.80 5.72
N THR A 185 -3.28 -12.44 4.52
CA THR A 185 -3.24 -13.30 3.33
C THR A 185 -1.81 -13.42 2.79
N CYS A 186 -1.09 -12.30 2.64
CA CYS A 186 0.28 -12.28 2.15
C CYS A 186 1.30 -12.71 3.22
N GLY A 187 0.93 -12.64 4.50
CA GLY A 187 1.80 -13.02 5.62
C GLY A 187 3.00 -12.09 5.80
N THR A 188 2.86 -10.81 5.46
CA THR A 188 3.95 -9.82 5.50
C THR A 188 3.45 -8.44 5.95
N PRO A 189 4.29 -7.63 6.63
CA PRO A 189 4.02 -6.21 6.83
C PRO A 189 3.88 -5.46 5.51
N VAL A 190 2.97 -4.49 5.46
CA VAL A 190 2.79 -3.58 4.32
C VAL A 190 3.16 -2.16 4.73
N SER A 191 3.67 -1.40 3.76
CA SER A 191 4.02 0.01 3.94
C SER A 191 2.78 0.91 3.97
N ASN A 192 2.92 2.10 4.58
CA ASN A 192 1.84 3.09 4.59
C ASN A 192 1.44 3.52 3.16
N PHE A 193 2.40 3.56 2.22
CA PHE A 193 2.14 3.96 0.84
C PHE A 193 1.33 2.90 0.08
N GLU A 194 1.53 1.61 0.34
CA GLU A 194 0.72 0.53 -0.25
C GLU A 194 -0.74 0.60 0.21
N VAL A 195 -0.98 1.02 1.46
CA VAL A 195 -2.33 1.22 2.00
C VAL A 195 -2.92 2.57 1.60
N ALA A 196 -2.11 3.55 1.21
CA ALA A 196 -2.59 4.86 0.74
C ALA A 196 -2.97 4.89 -0.75
N MET A 197 -2.81 3.79 -1.49
CA MET A 197 -3.21 3.72 -2.90
C MET A 197 -4.73 3.74 -3.06
N ASP A 198 -5.23 4.37 -4.14
CA ASP A 198 -6.67 4.42 -4.44
C ASP A 198 -7.27 3.00 -4.49
N ASN A 199 -8.39 2.80 -3.78
CA ASN A 199 -9.14 1.53 -3.60
C ASN A 199 -8.57 0.52 -2.57
N SER A 200 -7.68 0.94 -1.67
CA SER A 200 -7.24 0.11 -0.53
C SER A 200 -8.25 0.04 0.62
N TYR A 201 -9.09 1.07 0.76
CA TYR A 201 -10.13 1.15 1.78
C TYR A 201 -11.47 0.66 1.25
N LYS A 202 -12.20 -0.02 2.12
CA LYS A 202 -13.52 -0.59 1.87
C LYS A 202 -14.41 -0.27 3.05
N GLU A 203 -15.67 0.08 2.78
CA GLU A 203 -16.70 0.11 3.82
C GLU A 203 -17.01 -1.32 4.27
N VAL A 204 -16.87 -1.56 5.56
CA VAL A 204 -17.13 -2.85 6.22
C VAL A 204 -18.03 -2.64 7.42
N GLU A 205 -18.86 -3.64 7.71
CA GLU A 205 -19.60 -3.70 8.96
C GLU A 205 -18.74 -4.39 10.02
N ASP A 206 -18.46 -3.69 11.12
CA ASP A 206 -17.72 -4.21 12.26
C ASP A 206 -18.60 -4.21 13.53
N PRO A 207 -18.38 -5.15 14.46
CA PRO A 207 -19.06 -5.15 15.74
C PRO A 207 -18.63 -3.95 16.58
N ALA A 208 -19.58 -3.14 17.02
CA ALA A 208 -19.32 -2.03 17.95
C ALA A 208 -19.74 -2.43 19.37
N VAL A 209 -18.78 -2.71 20.24
CA VAL A 209 -19.05 -3.22 21.60
C VAL A 209 -18.52 -2.29 22.69
N THR A 210 -19.29 -2.17 23.77
CA THR A 210 -18.87 -1.49 25.01
C THR A 210 -18.62 -2.53 26.10
N VAL A 211 -17.41 -2.55 26.64
CA VAL A 211 -16.92 -3.56 27.58
C VAL A 211 -16.72 -2.96 28.96
N LYS A 212 -17.02 -3.74 30.00
CA LYS A 212 -16.91 -3.35 31.42
C LYS A 212 -15.58 -3.82 32.00
N PHE A 213 -14.85 -2.91 32.63
CA PHE A 213 -13.62 -3.20 33.37
C PHE A 213 -13.83 -2.85 34.84
N LYS A 214 -13.95 -3.87 35.68
CA LYS A 214 -14.26 -3.70 37.11
C LYS A 214 -13.05 -3.19 37.87
N VAL A 215 -13.19 -2.07 38.56
CA VAL A 215 -12.14 -1.51 39.42
C VAL A 215 -12.00 -2.36 40.69
N ILE A 216 -10.76 -2.73 41.00
CA ILE A 216 -10.40 -3.53 42.19
C ILE A 216 -9.52 -2.74 43.18
N SER A 217 -9.09 -1.53 42.81
CA SER A 217 -8.46 -0.62 43.78
C SER A 217 -9.46 -0.23 44.87
N SER A 218 -9.04 -0.33 46.12
CA SER A 218 -9.81 0.17 47.24
C SER A 218 -9.99 1.68 47.16
N GLY A 219 -11.15 2.17 47.60
CA GLY A 219 -11.46 3.59 47.65
C GLY A 219 -12.77 3.96 46.96
N GLU A 220 -12.88 5.22 46.52
CA GLU A 220 -14.13 5.79 46.00
C GLU A 220 -14.72 5.02 44.81
N PHE A 221 -13.85 4.48 43.95
CA PHE A 221 -14.25 3.81 42.71
C PHE A 221 -14.29 2.29 42.83
N GLU A 222 -14.09 1.72 44.02
CA GLU A 222 -14.06 0.28 44.23
C GLU A 222 -15.35 -0.40 43.74
N GLY A 223 -15.20 -1.45 42.93
CA GLY A 223 -16.32 -2.20 42.35
C GLY A 223 -17.06 -1.50 41.20
N ALA A 224 -16.74 -0.24 40.87
CA ALA A 224 -17.30 0.44 39.70
C ALA A 224 -16.72 -0.16 38.40
N ASN A 225 -17.45 0.00 37.29
CA ASN A 225 -17.03 -0.51 35.98
C ASN A 225 -16.61 0.62 35.06
N ILE A 226 -15.35 0.68 34.68
CA ILE A 226 -14.90 1.56 33.61
C ILE A 226 -15.41 1.01 32.28
N LEU A 227 -16.07 1.85 31.48
CA LEU A 227 -16.58 1.48 30.17
C LEU A 227 -15.59 1.89 29.07
N ALA A 228 -15.20 0.93 28.24
CA ALA A 228 -14.42 1.19 27.03
C ALA A 228 -15.11 0.62 25.80
N TRP A 229 -15.01 1.32 24.68
CA TRP A 229 -15.62 0.94 23.40
C TRP A 229 -14.56 0.44 22.42
N THR A 230 -14.88 -0.58 21.63
CA THR A 230 -14.00 -1.09 20.57
C THR A 230 -14.79 -1.63 19.38
N THR A 231 -14.23 -1.48 18.18
CA THR A 231 -14.68 -2.18 16.95
C THR A 231 -13.94 -3.49 16.70
N THR A 232 -12.91 -3.79 17.48
CA THR A 232 -12.06 -4.98 17.30
C THR A 232 -12.06 -5.85 18.56
N PRO A 233 -13.17 -6.56 18.88
CA PRO A 233 -13.26 -7.39 20.08
C PRO A 233 -12.16 -8.46 20.18
N TRP A 234 -11.64 -8.90 19.04
CA TRP A 234 -10.53 -9.86 18.95
C TRP A 234 -9.22 -9.35 19.57
N THR A 235 -9.10 -8.06 19.86
CA THR A 235 -7.95 -7.46 20.58
C THR A 235 -8.12 -7.47 22.10
N LEU A 236 -9.32 -7.74 22.63
CA LEU A 236 -9.56 -7.75 24.08
C LEU A 236 -8.73 -8.78 24.85
N PRO A 237 -8.44 -9.99 24.32
CA PRO A 237 -7.55 -10.95 25.00
C PRO A 237 -6.13 -10.44 25.26
N SER A 238 -5.67 -9.46 24.49
CA SER A 238 -4.34 -8.85 24.65
C SER A 238 -4.37 -7.50 25.38
N ASN A 239 -5.52 -7.08 25.94
CA ASN A 239 -5.61 -5.87 26.74
C ASN A 239 -4.65 -5.93 27.94
N ARG A 240 -3.85 -4.87 28.14
CA ARG A 240 -2.92 -4.74 29.28
C ARG A 240 -3.08 -3.46 30.09
N ALA A 241 -3.83 -2.49 29.57
CA ALA A 241 -4.03 -1.19 30.19
C ALA A 241 -5.34 -0.57 29.73
N LEU A 242 -5.84 0.38 30.50
CA LEU A 242 -6.83 1.35 30.06
C LEU A 242 -6.15 2.71 29.97
N VAL A 243 -6.33 3.41 28.85
CA VAL A 243 -5.79 4.76 28.66
C VAL A 243 -6.95 5.74 28.62
N ILE A 244 -6.82 6.82 29.38
CA ILE A 244 -7.81 7.90 29.49
C ILE A 244 -7.17 9.23 29.12
N ASN A 245 -7.97 10.27 28.96
CA ASN A 245 -7.47 11.65 28.90
C ASN A 245 -7.67 12.30 30.28
N LYS A 246 -6.59 12.81 30.89
CA LYS A 246 -6.61 13.29 32.29
C LYS A 246 -7.35 14.61 32.43
N ASP A 247 -7.40 15.38 31.34
CA ASP A 247 -7.97 16.73 31.31
C ASP A 247 -9.46 16.71 30.91
N GLU A 248 -9.95 15.60 30.37
CA GLU A 248 -11.37 15.40 30.05
C GLU A 248 -12.22 15.07 31.28
N LEU A 249 -13.52 15.35 31.18
CA LEU A 249 -14.49 15.08 32.24
C LEU A 249 -15.08 13.67 32.12
N TYR A 250 -15.07 12.98 33.24
CA TYR A 250 -15.66 11.67 33.46
C TYR A 250 -16.78 11.76 34.50
N VAL A 251 -17.65 10.77 34.49
CA VAL A 251 -18.74 10.66 35.46
C VAL A 251 -18.76 9.27 36.09
N LEU A 252 -19.15 9.23 37.35
CA LEU A 252 -19.64 8.02 38.01
C LEU A 252 -21.17 8.02 37.87
N ALA A 253 -21.69 7.15 37.03
CA ALA A 253 -23.13 6.98 36.81
C ALA A 253 -23.60 5.66 37.42
N GLU A 254 -24.82 5.65 37.96
CA GLU A 254 -25.48 4.47 38.46
C GLU A 254 -26.67 4.12 37.57
N TYR A 255 -26.73 2.85 37.18
CA TYR A 255 -27.83 2.28 36.41
C TYR A 255 -28.05 0.83 36.86
N GLU A 256 -29.30 0.49 37.21
CA GLU A 256 -29.67 -0.85 37.71
C GLU A 256 -28.75 -1.34 38.86
N ASN A 257 -28.54 -0.48 39.88
CA ASN A 257 -27.68 -0.73 41.04
C ASN A 257 -26.20 -1.05 40.68
N THR A 258 -25.77 -0.74 39.46
CA THR A 258 -24.39 -0.92 39.01
C THR A 258 -23.77 0.44 38.73
N LYS A 259 -22.56 0.65 39.25
CA LYS A 259 -21.76 1.86 39.03
C LYS A 259 -20.91 1.74 37.77
N TYR A 260 -20.90 2.80 36.98
CA TYR A 260 -20.20 2.92 35.71
C TYR A 260 -19.35 4.19 35.67
N ILE A 261 -18.14 4.07 35.15
CA ILE A 261 -17.23 5.19 34.89
C ILE A 261 -17.07 5.33 33.38
N LEU A 262 -17.36 6.52 32.86
CA LEU A 262 -17.28 6.83 31.43
C LEU A 262 -17.09 8.33 31.21
N GLY A 263 -16.59 8.71 30.04
CA GLY A 263 -16.48 10.11 29.66
C GLY A 263 -17.87 10.76 29.62
N LYS A 264 -18.00 11.98 30.18
CA LYS A 264 -19.26 12.71 30.28
C LYS A 264 -19.99 12.84 28.93
N LYS A 265 -19.22 13.13 27.87
CA LYS A 265 -19.71 13.25 26.48
C LYS A 265 -20.30 11.94 25.89
N ARG A 266 -20.13 10.80 26.55
CA ARG A 266 -20.59 9.47 26.10
C ARG A 266 -21.77 8.91 26.90
N LEU A 267 -22.33 9.69 27.83
CA LEU A 267 -23.48 9.29 28.65
C LEU A 267 -24.69 8.89 27.80
N GLU A 268 -25.17 9.79 26.96
CA GLU A 268 -26.38 9.57 26.16
C GLU A 268 -26.24 8.36 25.23
N SER A 269 -25.11 8.23 24.54
CA SER A 269 -24.84 7.11 23.62
C SER A 269 -24.74 5.75 24.30
N ASN A 270 -24.33 5.70 25.57
CA ASN A 270 -24.17 4.43 26.30
C ASN A 270 -25.46 4.01 27.02
N PHE A 271 -26.32 4.95 27.39
CA PHE A 271 -27.56 4.66 28.10
C PHE A 271 -28.82 4.74 27.21
N ASN A 272 -28.77 5.27 25.99
CA ASN A 272 -29.85 5.22 25.00
C ASN A 272 -31.25 5.48 25.58
N ASN A 273 -31.46 6.66 26.18
CA ASN A 273 -32.71 7.10 26.82
C ASN A 273 -33.12 6.31 28.09
N LYS A 274 -32.28 5.41 28.60
CA LYS A 274 -32.50 4.77 29.90
C LYS A 274 -32.31 5.78 31.03
N LYS A 275 -33.05 5.60 32.13
CA LYS A 275 -32.90 6.41 33.34
C LYS A 275 -31.67 5.95 34.12
N TYR A 276 -30.67 6.81 34.22
CA TYR A 276 -29.49 6.63 35.06
C TYR A 276 -29.38 7.79 36.05
N ASN A 277 -28.61 7.61 37.12
CA ASN A 277 -28.30 8.67 38.08
C ASN A 277 -26.82 9.04 37.98
N VAL A 278 -26.50 10.33 37.84
CA VAL A 278 -25.11 10.80 37.89
C VAL A 278 -24.75 11.04 39.35
N LEU A 279 -23.86 10.21 39.89
CA LEU A 279 -23.42 10.31 41.28
C LEU A 279 -22.33 11.37 41.47
N LYS A 280 -21.41 11.47 40.50
CA LYS A 280 -20.27 12.39 40.57
C LYS A 280 -19.74 12.72 39.18
N GLU A 281 -19.23 13.94 39.03
CA GLU A 281 -18.40 14.35 37.89
C GLU A 281 -16.98 14.69 38.38
N PHE A 282 -15.97 14.32 37.60
CA PHE A 282 -14.57 14.53 37.95
C PHE A 282 -13.68 14.58 36.69
N LYS A 283 -12.45 15.09 36.83
CA LYS A 283 -11.43 15.02 35.79
C LYS A 283 -10.78 13.63 35.73
N GLY A 284 -10.27 13.24 34.57
CA GLY A 284 -9.69 11.92 34.37
C GLY A 284 -8.47 11.63 35.25
N ASP A 285 -7.72 12.64 35.66
CA ASP A 285 -6.53 12.51 36.53
C ASP A 285 -6.76 11.65 37.78
N VAL A 286 -7.94 11.70 38.40
CA VAL A 286 -8.29 10.88 39.58
C VAL A 286 -8.39 9.38 39.30
N LEU A 287 -8.48 8.97 38.04
CA LEU A 287 -8.55 7.56 37.65
C LEU A 287 -7.16 6.94 37.43
N ILE A 288 -6.11 7.75 37.27
CA ILE A 288 -4.77 7.27 36.95
C ILE A 288 -4.25 6.40 38.11
N GLY A 289 -3.70 5.23 37.77
CA GLY A 289 -3.18 4.26 38.74
C GLY A 289 -4.23 3.34 39.35
N LEU A 290 -5.53 3.50 39.04
CA LEU A 290 -6.54 2.52 39.43
C LEU A 290 -6.27 1.17 38.76
N LYS A 291 -6.38 0.10 39.55
CA LYS A 291 -6.30 -1.29 39.10
C LYS A 291 -7.68 -1.78 38.71
N TYR A 292 -7.74 -2.57 37.65
CA TYR A 292 -8.96 -3.23 37.21
C TYR A 292 -8.76 -4.74 37.05
N GLU A 293 -9.87 -5.49 37.12
CA GLU A 293 -9.87 -6.92 36.86
C GLU A 293 -9.69 -7.19 35.36
N PRO A 294 -8.67 -7.97 34.94
CA PRO A 294 -8.47 -8.30 33.53
C PRO A 294 -9.64 -9.11 32.97
N LEU A 295 -10.05 -8.80 31.74
CA LEU A 295 -11.13 -9.52 31.04
C LEU A 295 -10.79 -11.01 30.83
N PHE A 296 -9.51 -11.30 30.58
CA PHE A 296 -9.00 -12.64 30.31
C PHE A 296 -7.72 -12.87 31.09
N LYS A 297 -7.51 -14.11 31.54
CA LYS A 297 -6.34 -14.52 32.33
C LYS A 297 -5.40 -15.44 31.52
N PHE A 298 -5.39 -15.30 30.20
CA PHE A 298 -4.58 -16.14 29.30
C PHE A 298 -3.07 -15.91 29.45
N PHE A 299 -2.68 -14.69 29.84
CA PHE A 299 -1.28 -14.32 30.01
C PHE A 299 -0.99 -13.94 31.46
N SER A 300 0.21 -14.25 31.92
CA SER A 300 0.68 -13.78 33.22
C SER A 300 0.75 -12.25 33.25
N ALA A 301 0.29 -11.68 34.36
CA ALA A 301 0.39 -10.24 34.64
C ALA A 301 1.85 -9.86 34.89
N LYS A 302 2.33 -8.81 34.24
CA LYS A 302 3.60 -8.16 34.62
C LYS A 302 3.35 -7.04 35.63
N GLU A 303 4.40 -6.63 36.31
CA GLU A 303 4.36 -5.43 37.14
C GLU A 303 3.92 -4.23 36.29
N ASN A 304 3.00 -3.42 36.82
CA ASN A 304 2.38 -2.28 36.15
C ASN A 304 1.39 -2.61 35.00
N GLU A 305 0.96 -3.86 34.83
CA GLU A 305 -0.19 -4.16 33.96
C GLU A 305 -1.53 -4.01 34.70
N TYR A 306 -2.60 -3.85 33.92
CA TYR A 306 -3.99 -3.72 34.38
C TYR A 306 -4.23 -2.51 35.28
N ASN A 307 -3.51 -1.43 34.99
CA ASN A 307 -3.73 -0.10 35.55
C ASN A 307 -4.35 0.84 34.51
N VAL A 308 -4.93 1.93 35.02
CA VAL A 308 -5.34 3.08 34.22
C VAL A 308 -4.18 4.05 34.04
N TYR A 309 -3.94 4.49 32.79
CA TYR A 309 -2.86 5.38 32.36
C TYR A 309 -3.39 6.60 31.60
N HIS A 310 -2.50 7.56 31.37
CA HIS A 310 -2.69 8.74 30.54
C HIS A 310 -1.50 8.92 29.60
#